data_AF-A0A6N2DJY9-F1
#
_entry.id   AF-A0A6N2DJY9-F1
#
_cell.length_a   1.000
_cell.length_b   1.000
_cell.length_c   1.000
_cell.angle_alpha   90.00
_cell.angle_beta   90.00
_cell.angle_gamma   90.00
#
_symmetry.space_group_name_H-M   'P 1'
#
loop_
_entity.id
_entity.type
_entity.pdbx_description
1 polymer ?
#
loop_
_entity_poly.entity_id
_entity_poly.type
_entity_poly.pdbx_seq_one_letter_code
_entity_poly.pdbx_strand_id
1 'polypeptide(L)' 'MGDTSAVSSITNTVATCEGAPSDDEPVPDTVGSGLTHLGDGNWQFNWKTNRGWSGSCRNLRVRLTGAPTLEAVTFDFR' A
#
# COMPACT_ATOMS: atom_id res chain seq x y z
N MET A 1 3.41 12.82 -16.97
CA MET A 1 2.24 13.00 -16.06
C MET A 1 1.98 11.64 -15.44
N GLY A 2 2.12 11.50 -14.12
CA GLY A 2 1.81 10.24 -13.45
C GLY A 2 0.29 10.12 -13.26
N ASP A 3 -0.31 9.06 -13.77
CA ASP A 3 -1.74 8.79 -13.61
C ASP A 3 -2.03 8.32 -12.19
N THR A 4 -2.18 9.27 -11.27
CA THR A 4 -2.75 9.01 -9.93
C THR A 4 -4.18 8.47 -10.00
N SER A 5 -4.84 8.57 -11.17
CA SER A 5 -6.20 8.07 -11.46
C SER A 5 -6.34 6.55 -11.41
N ALA A 6 -5.23 5.81 -11.47
CA ALA A 6 -5.23 4.35 -11.47
C ALA A 6 -5.27 3.72 -10.07
N VAL A 7 -5.07 4.47 -8.98
CA VAL A 7 -5.14 3.93 -7.61
C VAL A 7 -6.47 4.37 -6.99
N SER A 8 -7.36 3.42 -6.70
CA SER A 8 -8.69 3.71 -6.15
C SER A 8 -8.68 3.82 -4.63
N SER A 9 -7.86 3.01 -3.95
CA SER A 9 -7.75 3.03 -2.47
C SER A 9 -6.46 2.39 -1.99
N ILE A 10 -5.95 2.90 -0.87
CA ILE A 10 -4.83 2.34 -0.14
C ILE A 10 -5.32 2.09 1.28
N THR A 11 -5.17 0.86 1.77
CA THR A 11 -5.49 0.54 3.16
C THR A 11 -4.30 -0.15 3.82
N ASN A 12 -4.12 0.10 5.10
CA ASN A 12 -3.11 -0.56 5.90
C ASN A 12 -3.75 -1.21 7.12
N THR A 13 -3.23 -2.37 7.52
CA THR A 13 -3.62 -3.05 8.75
C THR A 13 -2.36 -3.37 9.53
N VAL A 14 -2.43 -3.36 10.87
CA VAL A 14 -1.34 -3.88 11.68
C VAL A 14 -1.16 -5.37 11.35
N ALA A 15 0.08 -5.85 11.39
CA ALA A 15 0.39 -7.23 11.11
C ALA A 15 1.48 -7.70 12.06
N THR A 16 1.56 -9.01 12.25
CA THR A 16 2.80 -9.60 12.77
C THR A 16 3.85 -9.57 11.66
N CYS A 17 5.11 -9.43 12.02
CA CYS A 17 6.21 -9.48 11.06
C CYS A 17 6.37 -10.86 10.39
N GLU A 18 5.58 -11.85 10.83
CA GLU A 18 5.45 -13.18 10.25
C GLU A 18 4.43 -13.21 9.09
N GLY A 19 3.81 -12.07 8.77
CA GLY A 19 2.93 -11.90 7.62
C GLY A 19 1.45 -12.10 7.89
N ALA A 20 1.08 -12.53 9.11
CA ALA A 20 -0.32 -12.64 9.48
C ALA A 20 -0.93 -11.25 9.72
N PRO A 21 -2.03 -10.88 9.05
CA PRO A 21 -2.79 -9.68 9.42
C PRO A 21 -3.25 -9.81 10.87
N SER A 22 -3.23 -8.71 11.63
CA SER A 22 -3.96 -8.67 12.90
C SER A 22 -5.46 -8.67 12.61
N ASP A 23 -6.28 -9.00 13.61
CA ASP A 23 -7.74 -8.85 13.56
C ASP A 23 -8.18 -7.37 13.52
N ASP A 24 -7.25 -6.43 13.36
CA ASP A 24 -7.58 -5.02 13.21
C ASP A 24 -8.25 -4.76 11.86
N GLU A 25 -9.22 -3.85 11.87
CA GLU A 25 -9.85 -3.36 10.65
C GLU A 25 -8.82 -2.60 9.79
N PRO A 26 -8.80 -2.80 8.45
CA PRO A 26 -7.97 -2.02 7.56
C PRO A 26 -8.32 -0.53 7.62
N VAL A 27 -7.32 0.30 7.85
CA VAL A 27 -7.47 1.75 7.93
C VAL A 27 -7.08 2.38 6.59
N PRO A 28 -7.89 3.29 6.01
CA PRO A 28 -7.50 4.00 4.81
C PRO A 28 -6.24 4.83 5.05
N ASP A 29 -5.30 4.72 4.13
CA ASP A 29 -4.13 5.60 4.12
C ASP A 29 -4.37 6.74 3.13
N THR A 30 -4.33 7.97 3.66
CA THR A 30 -4.56 9.21 2.90
C THR A 30 -3.26 9.95 2.59
N VAL A 31 -2.10 9.38 2.97
CA VAL A 31 -0.81 10.00 2.76
C VAL A 31 -0.46 9.87 1.27
N GLY A 32 0.09 10.95 0.70
CA GLY A 32 0.24 11.09 -0.75
C GLY A 32 0.90 9.89 -1.42
N SER A 33 0.26 9.39 -2.47
CA SER A 33 0.70 8.27 -3.28
C SER A 33 0.79 8.67 -4.75
N GLY A 34 1.58 7.91 -5.52
CA GLY A 34 1.78 8.15 -6.94
C GLY A 34 2.12 6.86 -7.67
N LEU A 35 1.41 6.61 -8.77
CA LEU A 35 1.71 5.52 -9.68
C LEU A 35 2.48 6.08 -10.89
N THR A 36 3.61 5.45 -11.22
CA THR A 36 4.46 5.83 -12.36
C THR A 36 4.57 4.64 -13.29
N HIS A 37 4.18 4.82 -14.55
CA HIS A 37 4.42 3.83 -15.59
C HIS A 37 5.91 3.87 -15.96
N LEU A 38 6.60 2.73 -15.83
CA LEU A 38 8.01 2.62 -16.16
C LEU A 38 8.25 2.21 -17.62
N GLY A 39 7.20 1.82 -18.36
CA GLY A 39 7.30 1.22 -19.68
C GLY A 39 7.27 -0.31 -19.64
N ASP A 40 7.09 -0.93 -20.80
CA ASP A 40 7.10 -2.40 -20.96
C ASP A 40 6.14 -3.17 -20.05
N GLY A 41 4.99 -2.55 -19.73
CA GLY A 41 3.99 -3.12 -18.82
C GLY A 41 4.37 -3.05 -17.34
N ASN A 42 5.49 -2.42 -16.99
CA ASN A 42 5.94 -2.26 -15.61
C ASN A 42 5.41 -0.97 -14.99
N TRP A 43 5.00 -1.08 -13.73
CA TRP A 43 4.47 0.04 -12.94
C TRP A 43 5.20 0.13 -11.61
N GLN A 44 5.50 1.36 -11.20
CA GLN A 44 6.06 1.68 -9.89
C GLN A 44 5.03 2.44 -9.07
N PHE A 45 4.78 1.94 -7.87
CA PHE A 45 3.93 2.61 -6.89
C PHE A 45 4.81 3.24 -5.80
N ASN A 46 4.76 4.56 -5.69
CA ASN A 46 5.42 5.32 -4.63
C ASN A 46 4.37 5.79 -3.63
N TRP A 47 4.57 5.48 -2.36
CA TRP A 47 3.64 5.83 -1.30
C TRP A 47 4.39 6.35 -0.09
N LYS A 48 3.92 7.48 0.46
CA LYS A 48 4.45 8.03 1.70
C LYS A 48 3.85 7.28 2.87
N THR A 49 4.67 6.90 3.82
CA THR A 49 4.23 6.19 5.02
C THR A 49 4.20 7.10 6.24
N ASN A 50 3.36 6.75 7.21
CA ASN A 50 3.31 7.50 8.47
C ASN A 50 4.56 7.18 9.31
N ARG A 51 5.28 8.22 9.74
CA ARG A 51 6.49 8.09 10.58
C ARG A 51 6.23 7.35 11.91
N GLY A 52 5.00 7.42 12.42
CA GLY A 52 4.59 6.69 13.62
C GLY A 52 4.54 5.17 13.48
N TRP A 53 4.82 4.62 12.30
CA TRP A 53 4.86 3.17 12.07
C TRP A 53 6.24 2.55 12.27
N SER A 54 7.29 3.35 12.50
CA SER A 54 8.61 2.82 12.87
C SER A 54 8.49 1.86 14.06
N GLY A 55 9.12 0.69 13.94
CA GLY A 55 9.04 -0.41 14.89
C GLY A 55 7.79 -1.30 14.76
N SER A 56 6.97 -1.13 13.72
CA SER A 56 5.76 -1.93 13.50
C SER A 56 5.74 -2.63 12.14
N CYS A 57 5.07 -3.78 12.11
CA CYS A 57 4.78 -4.48 10.87
C CYS A 57 3.34 -4.17 10.42
N ARG A 58 3.17 -3.89 9.13
CA ARG A 58 1.86 -3.57 8.55
C ARG A 58 1.67 -4.23 7.21
N ASN A 59 0.45 -4.67 6.96
CA ASN A 59 -0.01 -5.15 5.67
C ASN A 59 -0.58 -4.00 4.87
N LEU A 60 0.00 -3.74 3.71
CA LEU A 60 -0.50 -2.75 2.75
C LEU A 60 -1.33 -3.45 1.68
N ARG A 61 -2.52 -2.92 1.43
CA ARG A 61 -3.37 -3.33 0.31
C ARG A 61 -3.61 -2.14 -0.60
N VAL A 62 -3.28 -2.30 -1.87
CA VAL A 62 -3.47 -1.28 -2.91
C VAL A 62 -4.52 -1.79 -3.89
N ARG A 63 -5.56 -0.99 -4.10
CA ARG A 63 -6.57 -1.28 -5.11
C ARG A 63 -6.39 -0.33 -6.27
N LEU A 64 -6.34 -0.90 -7.47
CA LEU A 64 -6.25 -0.13 -8.71
C LEU A 64 -7.64 0.03 -9.33
N THR A 65 -7.91 1.19 -9.92
CA THR A 65 -9.14 1.50 -10.64
C THR A 65 -9.27 0.57 -11.85
N GLY A 66 -10.35 -0.22 -11.88
CA GLY A 66 -10.63 -1.13 -13.00
C GLY A 66 -9.83 -2.45 -12.99
N ALA A 67 -9.05 -2.73 -11.94
CA ALA A 67 -8.31 -3.98 -11.78
C ALA A 67 -8.65 -4.67 -10.44
N PRO A 68 -8.35 -5.98 -10.29
CA PRO A 68 -8.42 -6.63 -8.99
C PRO A 68 -7.47 -5.97 -7.97
N THR A 69 -7.81 -6.08 -6.70
CA THR A 69 -6.95 -5.63 -5.59
C THR A 69 -5.60 -6.33 -5.68
N LEU A 70 -4.50 -5.57 -5.61
CA LEU A 70 -3.18 -6.16 -5.46
C LEU A 70 -3.09 -6.82 -4.08
N GLU A 71 -2.49 -8.01 -4.02
CA GLU A 71 -2.36 -8.77 -2.78
C GLU A 71 -1.66 -7.96 -1.67
N ALA A 72 -2.03 -8.26 -0.42
CA ALA A 72 -1.48 -7.55 0.72
C ALA A 72 0.01 -7.89 0.87
N VAL A 73 0.86 -6.87 0.92
CA VAL A 73 2.30 -7.04 1.17
C VAL A 73 2.61 -6.60 2.60
N THR A 74 3.32 -7.43 3.34
CA THR A 74 3.79 -7.10 4.69
C THR A 74 5.06 -6.28 4.62
N PHE A 75 5.04 -5.12 5.28
CA PHE A 75 6.19 -4.25 5.43
C PHE A 75 6.63 -4.22 6.89
N ASP A 76 7.93 -4.36 7.10
CA ASP A 76 8.59 -4.11 8.38
C ASP A 76 9.18 -2.69 8.36
N PHE A 77 8.55 -1.78 9.10
CA PHE A 77 8.98 -0.39 9.17
C PHE A 77 10.01 -0.23 10.28
N ARG A 78 11.25 0.09 9.90
CA ARG A 78 12.36 0.39 10.81
C ARG A 78 12.55 1.89 10.95
#